data_AF-A0A2V2WKQ9-F1
#
_entry.id   AF-A0A2V2WKQ9-F1
#
_cell.length_a   1.000
_cell.length_b   1.000
_cell.length_c   1.000
_cell.angle_alpha   90.00
_cell.angle_beta   90.00
_cell.angle_gamma   90.00
#
_symmetry.space_group_name_H-M   'P 1'
#
loop_
_entity.id
_entity.type
_entity.pdbx_description
1 polymer ?
#
loop_
_entity_poly.entity_id
_entity_poly.type
_entity_poly.pdbx_seq_one_letter_code
_entity_poly.pdbx_strand_id
1 'polypeptide(L)'
;MMPLCVSPSVHAHEKFFCFRCVFVVTVCLHLFFHTVFASTAAADSNAGLTVTQAITDECRWGFRGAGYHMHLAVEFPLNYDEVCVFLELPRAFFFDAAEVEQLYSITALGEDVTREYTPLGINSTFFFDIEAPAFLVGYKVNSVRVTFRRLSSREGATTKRNPTAKGLLLLPIHARYEEVDTATPFSLQAFFGRESFVRRCIPALSVQDWKTAARCHTLPAPMGQESRSPSDNTTVGSSTPSNCLDIPVALLSSAPLVYIALVALQCVGVVIVVLSLLRV
;
A
#
# COMPACT_ATOMS: atom_id res chain seq x y z
N MET A 1 27.81 -54.97 59.45
CA MET A 1 28.33 -53.80 58.73
C MET A 1 27.62 -53.70 57.39
N MET A 2 26.83 -52.63 57.19
CA MET A 2 26.38 -52.09 55.87
C MET A 2 27.60 -51.45 55.14
N PRO A 3 27.59 -51.21 53.81
CA PRO A 3 26.65 -50.37 53.02
C PRO A 3 26.04 -51.08 51.77
N LEU A 4 24.77 -50.88 51.38
CA LEU A 4 24.06 -49.77 50.69
C LEU A 4 23.94 -49.93 49.15
N CYS A 5 22.69 -49.91 48.69
CA CYS A 5 22.16 -49.93 47.33
C CYS A 5 22.58 -48.74 46.47
N VAL A 6 22.59 -48.90 45.13
CA VAL A 6 21.95 -47.96 44.16
C VAL A 6 21.52 -48.72 42.88
N SER A 7 20.26 -48.52 42.48
CA SER A 7 19.57 -49.02 41.28
C SER A 7 19.94 -48.25 39.98
N PRO A 8 19.59 -48.77 38.78
CA PRO A 8 19.83 -48.12 37.50
C PRO A 8 18.64 -47.24 37.10
N SER A 9 18.87 -46.00 36.66
CA SER A 9 17.98 -45.25 35.73
C SER A 9 18.47 -43.81 35.55
N VAL A 10 19.27 -43.55 34.50
CA VAL A 10 19.49 -42.19 34.00
C VAL A 10 19.61 -42.24 32.47
N HIS A 11 18.52 -42.57 31.78
CA HIS A 11 18.43 -42.43 30.30
C HIS A 11 17.06 -41.90 29.82
N ALA A 12 16.19 -41.46 30.74
CA ALA A 12 14.85 -40.99 30.40
C ALA A 12 14.67 -39.46 30.47
N HIS A 13 15.69 -38.69 30.88
CA HIS A 13 15.51 -37.27 31.19
C HIS A 13 15.84 -36.28 30.06
N GLU A 14 16.62 -36.66 29.04
CA GLU A 14 17.00 -35.73 27.96
C GLU A 14 15.96 -35.65 26.82
N LYS A 15 15.17 -36.70 26.59
CA LYS A 15 14.14 -36.69 25.53
C LYS A 15 12.86 -35.94 25.92
N PHE A 16 12.62 -35.75 27.22
CA PHE A 16 11.42 -35.08 27.72
C PHE A 16 11.49 -33.55 27.68
N PHE A 17 12.69 -32.97 27.68
CA PHE A 17 12.86 -31.51 27.67
C PHE A 17 12.66 -30.92 26.26
N CYS A 18 13.09 -31.64 25.21
CA CYS A 18 12.97 -31.18 23.83
C CYS A 18 11.53 -31.21 23.30
N PHE A 19 10.67 -32.11 23.81
CA PHE A 19 9.27 -32.21 23.39
C PHE A 19 8.38 -31.13 24.04
N ARG A 20 8.71 -30.67 25.25
CA ARG A 20 7.93 -29.65 25.96
C ARG A 20 8.14 -28.24 25.40
N CYS A 21 9.33 -27.90 24.89
CA CYS A 21 9.57 -26.59 24.25
C CYS A 21 8.87 -26.46 22.89
N VAL A 22 8.80 -27.54 22.11
CA VAL A 22 8.08 -27.53 20.82
C VAL A 22 6.57 -27.40 21.04
N PHE A 23 6.01 -28.09 22.04
CA PHE A 23 4.56 -28.04 22.31
C PHE A 23 4.09 -26.65 22.79
N VAL A 24 4.90 -25.91 23.56
CA VAL A 24 4.57 -24.56 24.03
C VAL A 24 4.56 -23.56 22.87
N VAL A 25 5.48 -23.69 21.91
CA VAL A 25 5.52 -22.82 20.72
C VAL A 25 4.34 -23.09 19.78
N THR A 26 3.93 -24.35 19.59
CA THR A 26 2.79 -24.72 18.74
C THR A 26 1.44 -24.33 19.36
N VAL A 27 1.30 -24.42 20.68
CA VAL A 27 0.07 -23.99 21.39
C VAL A 27 -0.08 -22.46 21.38
N CYS A 28 1.02 -21.72 21.51
CA CYS A 28 1.00 -20.26 21.35
C CYS A 28 0.67 -19.81 19.90
N LEU A 29 1.08 -20.58 18.88
CA LEU A 29 0.72 -20.28 17.48
C LEU A 29 -0.75 -20.60 17.15
N HIS A 30 -1.33 -21.66 17.72
CA HIS A 30 -2.74 -22.00 17.46
C HIS A 30 -3.75 -21.10 18.19
N LEU A 31 -3.39 -20.54 19.35
CA LEU A 31 -4.22 -19.56 20.06
C LEU A 31 -4.34 -18.21 19.34
N PHE A 32 -3.45 -17.92 18.39
CA PHE A 32 -3.49 -16.69 17.59
C PHE A 32 -4.46 -16.78 16.38
N PHE A 33 -4.91 -17.98 16.00
CA PHE A 33 -5.69 -18.20 14.77
C PHE A 33 -7.21 -18.39 14.96
N HIS A 34 -7.74 -18.30 16.19
CA HIS A 34 -9.15 -18.67 16.46
C HIS A 34 -10.06 -17.59 17.06
N THR A 35 -9.85 -16.32 16.73
CA THR A 35 -10.83 -15.26 17.07
C THR A 35 -11.27 -14.48 15.84
N VAL A 36 -12.25 -15.02 15.10
CA VAL A 36 -13.23 -14.22 14.34
C VAL A 36 -14.58 -14.94 14.41
N PHE A 37 -15.57 -14.28 15.02
CA PHE A 37 -16.95 -14.75 15.15
C PHE A 37 -17.80 -14.41 13.91
N ALA A 38 -18.75 -15.31 13.67
CA ALA A 38 -20.00 -15.28 12.90
C ALA A 38 -20.45 -13.98 12.19
N SER A 39 -20.83 -14.13 10.90
CA SER A 39 -21.62 -13.16 10.13
C SER A 39 -23.12 -13.41 10.30
N THR A 40 -23.89 -12.36 10.60
CA THR A 40 -25.35 -12.33 10.49
C THR A 40 -25.76 -11.62 9.21
N ALA A 41 -26.72 -12.20 8.49
CA ALA A 41 -27.39 -11.57 7.36
C ALA A 41 -28.49 -10.62 7.85
N ALA A 42 -28.62 -9.46 7.20
CA ALA A 42 -29.82 -8.63 7.27
C ALA A 42 -30.04 -7.89 5.95
N ALA A 43 -31.31 -7.78 5.58
CA ALA A 43 -31.83 -7.31 4.30
C ALA A 43 -32.21 -5.82 4.30
N ASP A 44 -32.24 -5.27 3.08
CA ASP A 44 -33.01 -4.16 2.52
C ASP A 44 -33.16 -2.82 3.27
N SER A 45 -32.84 -1.72 2.57
CA SER A 45 -33.86 -0.92 1.84
C SER A 45 -33.28 0.36 1.21
N ASN A 46 -33.81 0.68 0.03
CA ASN A 46 -33.49 1.84 -0.81
C ASN A 46 -34.01 3.18 -0.23
N ALA A 47 -33.25 4.26 -0.43
CA ALA A 47 -33.77 5.57 -0.84
C ALA A 47 -32.63 6.54 -1.19
N GLY A 48 -32.17 6.51 -2.45
CA GLY A 48 -31.20 7.47 -2.98
C GLY A 48 -31.91 8.67 -3.60
N LEU A 49 -31.87 9.81 -2.91
CA LEU A 49 -32.31 11.11 -3.40
C LEU A 49 -31.32 11.59 -4.47
N THR A 50 -31.78 11.72 -5.71
CA THR A 50 -31.01 12.23 -6.84
C THR A 50 -30.87 13.75 -6.75
N VAL A 51 -29.70 14.24 -6.33
CA VAL A 51 -29.29 15.62 -6.60
C VAL A 51 -28.48 15.62 -7.89
N THR A 52 -29.12 16.11 -8.95
CA THR A 52 -28.54 16.34 -10.27
C THR A 52 -27.65 17.58 -10.18
N GLN A 53 -26.35 17.42 -10.43
CA GLN A 53 -25.48 18.58 -10.69
C GLN A 53 -24.50 18.24 -11.82
N ALA A 54 -24.69 18.92 -12.95
CA ALA A 54 -23.89 18.76 -14.15
C ALA A 54 -22.55 19.49 -14.00
N ILE A 55 -21.44 18.76 -14.07
CA ILE A 55 -20.11 19.34 -14.31
C ILE A 55 -19.32 18.41 -15.23
N THR A 56 -19.22 18.79 -16.51
CA THR A 56 -18.64 17.95 -17.57
C THR A 56 -17.14 18.09 -17.75
N ASP A 57 -16.48 19.01 -17.04
CA ASP A 57 -15.06 19.35 -17.22
C ASP A 57 -14.16 19.04 -16.00
N GLU A 58 -14.70 18.40 -14.96
CA GLU A 58 -13.94 18.07 -13.76
C GLU A 58 -13.25 16.71 -13.86
N CYS A 59 -11.96 16.59 -13.52
CA CYS A 59 -11.28 15.30 -13.42
C CYS A 59 -10.93 15.02 -11.97
N ARG A 60 -11.39 13.88 -11.44
CA ARG A 60 -11.10 13.49 -10.07
C ARG A 60 -9.78 12.74 -9.97
N TRP A 61 -9.10 12.91 -8.85
CA TRP A 61 -7.91 12.12 -8.53
C TRP A 61 -7.76 11.88 -7.04
N GLY A 62 -7.00 10.85 -6.66
CA GLY A 62 -6.73 10.52 -5.25
C GLY A 62 -6.07 9.16 -5.08
N PHE A 63 -5.68 8.84 -3.83
CA PHE A 63 -5.10 7.55 -3.51
C PHE A 63 -6.15 6.44 -3.46
N ARG A 64 -5.78 5.25 -3.92
CA ARG A 64 -6.51 3.99 -3.73
C ARG A 64 -5.63 2.98 -3.02
N GLY A 65 -6.20 2.33 -2.01
CA GLY A 65 -5.46 1.44 -1.12
C GLY A 65 -4.75 2.19 0.01
N ALA A 66 -3.92 1.47 0.76
CA ALA A 66 -3.15 1.97 1.89
C ALA A 66 -1.86 1.15 2.06
N GLY A 67 -0.90 1.66 2.83
CA GLY A 67 0.37 0.96 3.09
C GLY A 67 1.46 1.26 2.07
N TYR A 68 2.31 0.27 1.76
CA TYR A 68 3.51 0.47 0.91
C TYR A 68 3.19 0.45 -0.59
N HIS A 69 2.26 -0.40 -1.01
CA HIS A 69 1.79 -0.48 -2.40
C HIS A 69 0.40 0.14 -2.47
N MET A 70 0.32 1.33 -3.05
CA MET A 70 -0.92 2.06 -3.26
C MET A 70 -1.00 2.47 -4.73
N HIS A 71 -2.17 2.95 -5.15
CA HIS A 71 -2.33 3.51 -6.49
C HIS A 71 -2.73 4.97 -6.41
N LEU A 72 -2.17 5.80 -7.29
CA LEU A 72 -2.71 7.10 -7.62
C LEU A 72 -3.72 6.93 -8.75
N ALA A 73 -4.99 7.20 -8.45
CA ALA A 73 -6.06 7.17 -9.41
C ALA A 73 -6.27 8.57 -10.00
N VAL A 74 -6.31 8.68 -11.33
CA VAL A 74 -6.43 9.95 -12.06
C VAL A 74 -7.45 9.80 -13.18
N GLU A 75 -8.55 10.54 -13.10
CA GLU A 75 -9.50 10.63 -14.20
C GLU A 75 -8.95 11.50 -15.33
N PHE A 76 -9.30 11.15 -16.57
CA PHE A 76 -8.99 11.95 -17.74
C PHE A 76 -10.13 11.87 -18.77
N PRO A 77 -10.35 12.91 -19.58
CA PRO A 77 -11.37 12.88 -20.63
C PRO A 77 -11.00 11.92 -21.77
N LEU A 78 -11.90 11.02 -22.17
CA LEU A 78 -11.64 10.03 -23.24
C LEU A 78 -11.57 10.64 -24.64
N ASN A 79 -11.96 11.91 -24.79
CA ASN A 79 -11.84 12.67 -26.04
C ASN A 79 -10.45 13.30 -26.23
N TYR A 80 -9.55 13.20 -25.26
CA TYR A 80 -8.15 13.63 -25.43
C TYR A 80 -7.39 12.61 -26.27
N ASP A 81 -6.71 13.07 -27.33
CA ASP A 81 -5.89 12.22 -28.19
C ASP A 81 -4.60 11.79 -27.48
N GLU A 82 -3.97 12.75 -26.80
CA GLU A 82 -2.72 12.58 -26.07
C GLU A 82 -2.86 13.19 -24.68
N VAL A 83 -2.89 12.34 -23.65
CA VAL A 83 -3.09 12.78 -22.27
C VAL A 83 -1.73 13.00 -21.62
N CYS A 84 -1.60 14.13 -20.94
CA CYS A 84 -0.47 14.46 -20.10
C CYS A 84 -0.96 14.74 -18.68
N VAL A 85 -0.52 13.91 -17.75
CA VAL A 85 -0.70 14.09 -16.31
C VAL A 85 0.58 14.71 -15.75
N PHE A 86 0.45 15.85 -15.08
CA PHE A 86 1.57 16.53 -14.45
C PHE A 86 1.30 16.76 -12.97
N LEU A 87 2.26 16.41 -12.13
CA LEU A 87 2.18 16.58 -10.68
C LEU A 87 3.53 16.92 -10.07
N GLU A 88 3.48 17.73 -9.02
CA GLU A 88 4.61 18.04 -8.16
C GLU A 88 4.56 17.12 -6.95
N LEU A 89 5.38 16.07 -6.96
CA LEU A 89 5.31 15.00 -5.99
C LEU A 89 6.16 15.34 -4.76
N PRO A 90 5.57 15.48 -3.56
CA PRO A 90 6.35 15.70 -2.34
C PRO A 90 7.29 14.53 -2.08
N ARG A 91 8.42 14.82 -1.41
CA ARG A 91 9.41 13.80 -1.01
C ARG A 91 8.80 12.58 -0.31
N ALA A 92 7.70 12.75 0.42
CA ALA A 92 6.99 11.67 1.09
C ALA A 92 6.46 10.57 0.15
N PHE A 93 6.39 10.82 -1.15
CA PHE A 93 5.93 9.87 -2.15
C PHE A 93 6.94 9.73 -3.29
N PHE A 94 6.91 8.58 -3.96
CA PHE A 94 7.71 8.35 -5.16
C PHE A 94 7.05 7.32 -6.08
N PHE A 95 7.41 7.40 -7.36
CA PHE A 95 7.11 6.40 -8.36
C PHE A 95 8.36 5.59 -8.62
N ASP A 96 8.23 4.27 -8.62
CA ASP A 96 9.16 3.41 -9.35
C ASP A 96 8.75 3.43 -10.82
N ALA A 97 9.62 3.95 -11.68
CA ALA A 97 9.28 4.11 -13.09
C ALA A 97 9.06 2.77 -13.80
N ALA A 98 9.86 1.75 -13.46
CA ALA A 98 9.74 0.42 -14.06
C ALA A 98 8.46 -0.28 -13.59
N GLU A 99 8.12 -0.17 -12.31
CA GLU A 99 6.85 -0.70 -11.79
C GLU A 99 5.65 -0.01 -12.43
N VAL A 100 5.68 1.32 -12.55
CA VAL A 100 4.59 2.07 -13.19
C VAL A 100 4.41 1.66 -14.64
N GLU A 101 5.48 1.53 -15.42
CA GLU A 101 5.40 1.09 -16.82
C GLU A 101 4.83 -0.34 -16.96
N GLN A 102 5.06 -1.21 -15.98
CA GLN A 102 4.62 -2.60 -16.03
C GLN A 102 3.21 -2.83 -15.48
N LEU A 103 2.82 -2.08 -14.45
CA LEU A 103 1.62 -2.37 -13.64
C LEU A 103 0.53 -1.30 -13.73
N TYR A 104 0.73 -0.22 -14.48
CA TYR A 104 -0.36 0.73 -14.71
C TYR A 104 -1.55 0.07 -15.41
N SER A 105 -2.73 0.64 -15.18
CA SER A 105 -3.93 0.27 -15.93
C SER A 105 -4.76 1.50 -16.28
N ILE A 106 -5.47 1.39 -17.40
CA ILE A 106 -6.43 2.38 -17.86
C ILE A 106 -7.77 1.68 -17.97
N THR A 107 -8.75 2.21 -17.24
CA THR A 107 -10.13 1.71 -17.29
C THR A 107 -11.06 2.75 -17.89
N ALA A 108 -12.05 2.30 -18.65
CA ALA A 108 -13.10 3.14 -19.21
C ALA A 108 -14.42 2.38 -19.16
N LEU A 109 -15.49 3.01 -18.67
CA LEU A 109 -16.81 2.38 -18.54
C LEU A 109 -16.80 1.04 -17.77
N GLY A 110 -15.84 0.86 -16.84
CA GLY A 110 -15.69 -0.35 -16.05
C GLY A 110 -14.84 -1.45 -16.69
N GLU A 111 -14.33 -1.24 -17.91
CA GLU A 111 -13.50 -2.21 -18.63
C GLU A 111 -12.03 -1.76 -18.68
N ASP A 112 -11.11 -2.71 -18.65
CA ASP A 112 -9.68 -2.46 -18.89
C ASP A 112 -9.45 -2.22 -20.39
N VAL A 113 -9.05 -0.99 -20.70
CA VAL A 113 -8.77 -0.52 -22.06
C VAL A 113 -7.31 -0.12 -22.23
N THR A 114 -6.41 -0.57 -21.35
CA THR A 114 -4.97 -0.22 -21.36
C THR A 114 -4.33 -0.44 -22.74
N ARG A 115 -4.71 -1.54 -23.41
CA ARG A 115 -4.20 -1.90 -24.75
C ARG A 115 -4.68 -0.98 -25.87
N GLU A 116 -5.67 -0.11 -25.63
CA GLU A 116 -6.10 0.92 -26.59
C GLU A 116 -5.16 2.14 -26.62
N TYR A 117 -4.16 2.18 -25.74
CA TYR A 117 -3.23 3.30 -25.60
C TYR A 117 -1.78 2.85 -25.82
N THR A 118 -0.92 3.81 -26.12
CA THR A 118 0.53 3.59 -26.10
C THR A 118 1.00 3.26 -24.68
N PRO A 119 2.15 2.60 -24.53
CA PRO A 119 2.87 2.56 -23.25
C PRO A 119 3.00 3.96 -22.63
N LEU A 120 3.01 4.03 -21.30
CA LEU A 120 3.25 5.29 -20.59
C LEU A 120 4.65 5.82 -20.91
N GLY A 121 4.73 7.11 -21.25
CA GLY A 121 5.98 7.86 -21.19
C GLY A 121 6.07 8.55 -19.83
N ILE A 122 7.10 8.23 -19.04
CA ILE A 122 7.33 8.84 -17.73
C ILE A 122 8.58 9.73 -17.83
N ASN A 123 8.41 11.00 -17.52
CA ASN A 123 9.52 11.94 -17.37
C ASN A 123 9.49 12.50 -15.96
N SER A 124 10.56 12.27 -15.21
CA SER A 124 10.68 12.73 -13.84
C SER A 124 12.02 13.42 -13.62
N THR A 125 12.03 14.45 -12.77
CA THR A 125 13.29 15.09 -12.36
C THR A 125 14.21 14.14 -11.58
N PHE A 126 13.63 13.18 -10.87
CA PHE A 126 14.36 12.14 -10.15
C PHE A 126 13.70 10.77 -10.38
N PHE A 127 14.49 9.81 -10.83
CA PHE A 127 14.05 8.43 -11.01
C PHE A 127 14.32 7.63 -9.73
N PHE A 128 13.35 6.81 -9.35
CA PHE A 128 13.47 5.88 -8.24
C PHE A 128 13.29 4.46 -8.75
N ASP A 129 13.99 3.58 -8.07
CA ASP A 129 13.94 2.14 -8.24
C ASP A 129 13.88 1.59 -6.81
N ILE A 130 12.79 0.88 -6.47
CA ILE A 130 12.63 0.30 -5.14
C ILE A 130 13.68 -0.77 -4.83
N GLU A 131 14.30 -1.34 -5.86
CA GLU A 131 15.34 -2.36 -5.76
C GLU A 131 16.73 -1.74 -5.58
N ALA A 132 16.90 -0.43 -5.86
CA ALA A 132 18.16 0.26 -5.71
C ALA A 132 18.36 0.82 -4.27
N PRO A 133 19.56 0.70 -3.68
CA PRO A 133 19.84 1.09 -2.29
C PRO A 133 19.89 2.61 -2.02
N ALA A 134 19.23 3.45 -2.82
CA ALA A 134 19.39 4.90 -2.79
C ALA A 134 18.14 5.65 -2.27
N PHE A 135 17.87 5.56 -0.96
CA PHE A 135 16.80 6.35 -0.32
C PHE A 135 17.23 7.77 0.10
N LEU A 136 18.52 8.09 0.04
CA LEU A 136 19.06 9.41 0.41
C LEU A 136 19.20 10.30 -0.82
N VAL A 137 18.08 10.78 -1.35
CA VAL A 137 18.08 11.74 -2.47
C VAL A 137 17.64 13.11 -1.95
N GLY A 138 18.50 14.13 -2.15
CA GLY A 138 18.37 15.45 -1.55
C GLY A 138 17.33 16.39 -2.16
N TYR A 139 16.19 15.86 -2.64
CA TYR A 139 15.12 16.66 -3.23
C TYR A 139 13.96 16.88 -2.25
N LYS A 140 13.24 17.99 -2.39
CA LYS A 140 12.01 18.27 -1.61
C LYS A 140 10.74 17.93 -2.38
N VAL A 141 10.76 18.19 -3.68
CA VAL A 141 9.66 17.95 -4.61
C VAL A 141 10.24 17.36 -5.88
N ASN A 142 9.58 16.36 -6.43
CA ASN A 142 9.92 15.72 -7.69
C ASN A 142 8.85 16.07 -8.73
N SER A 143 9.25 16.72 -9.80
CA SER A 143 8.34 17.03 -10.89
C SER A 143 8.18 15.77 -11.75
N VAL A 144 6.94 15.31 -11.93
CA VAL A 144 6.62 14.09 -12.65
C VAL A 144 5.62 14.39 -13.75
N ARG A 145 5.91 13.89 -14.93
CA ARG A 145 5.01 13.90 -16.08
C ARG A 145 4.79 12.48 -16.57
N VAL A 146 3.52 12.12 -16.70
CA VAL A 146 3.09 10.85 -17.28
C VAL A 146 2.28 11.16 -18.52
N THR A 147 2.70 10.64 -19.67
CA THR A 147 2.06 10.87 -20.97
C THR A 147 1.65 9.56 -21.61
N PHE A 148 0.50 9.54 -22.26
CA PHE A 148 0.07 8.41 -23.07
C PHE A 148 -0.87 8.87 -24.17
N ARG A 149 -0.85 8.16 -25.29
CA ARG A 149 -1.62 8.51 -26.49
C ARG A 149 -2.55 7.38 -26.83
N ARG A 150 -3.75 7.69 -27.30
CA ARG A 150 -4.64 6.68 -27.84
C ARG A 150 -4.07 6.09 -29.12
N LEU A 151 -4.06 4.77 -29.24
CA LEU A 151 -3.79 4.11 -30.50
C LEU A 151 -4.98 4.37 -31.42
N SER A 152 -4.74 5.00 -32.57
CA SER A 152 -5.78 5.23 -33.56
C SER A 152 -6.40 3.88 -33.90
N SER A 153 -7.70 3.73 -33.69
CA SER A 153 -8.41 2.56 -34.22
C SER A 153 -8.17 2.52 -35.73
N ARG A 154 -7.87 1.34 -36.27
CA ARG A 154 -7.81 1.10 -37.72
C ARG A 154 -8.93 1.89 -38.41
N GLU A 155 -8.58 2.55 -39.51
CA GLU A 155 -9.49 3.34 -40.36
C GLU A 155 -10.88 2.69 -40.40
N GLY A 156 -11.88 3.40 -39.84
CA GLY A 156 -13.28 2.97 -39.86
C GLY A 156 -14.04 3.09 -38.54
N ALA A 157 -13.37 3.15 -37.38
CA ALA A 157 -14.06 3.35 -36.11
C ALA A 157 -14.12 4.83 -35.71
N THR A 158 -14.94 5.62 -36.41
CA THR A 158 -15.38 6.93 -35.90
C THR A 158 -16.44 6.73 -34.83
N THR A 159 -16.09 6.12 -33.70
CA THR A 159 -16.91 6.28 -32.50
C THR A 159 -16.65 7.68 -31.98
N LYS A 160 -17.54 8.63 -32.35
CA LYS A 160 -17.71 9.89 -31.63
C LYS A 160 -17.96 9.55 -30.17
N ARG A 161 -16.90 9.41 -29.37
CA ARG A 161 -17.03 9.18 -27.93
C ARG A 161 -17.67 10.44 -27.35
N ASN A 162 -18.60 10.21 -26.43
CA ASN A 162 -19.27 11.29 -25.72
C ASN A 162 -18.19 12.21 -25.11
N PRO A 163 -18.19 13.53 -25.40
CA PRO A 163 -17.17 14.46 -24.91
C PRO A 163 -17.10 14.52 -23.37
N THR A 164 -18.11 13.99 -22.68
CA THR A 164 -18.17 13.94 -21.22
C THR A 164 -17.68 12.62 -20.63
N ALA A 165 -17.35 11.63 -21.46
CA ALA A 165 -16.89 10.33 -20.99
C ALA A 165 -15.45 10.40 -20.47
N LYS A 166 -15.19 9.76 -19.34
CA LYS A 166 -13.90 9.76 -18.65
C LYS A 166 -13.31 8.35 -18.57
N GLY A 167 -12.00 8.28 -18.69
CA GLY A 167 -11.19 7.14 -18.32
C GLY A 167 -10.59 7.36 -16.95
N LEU A 168 -10.06 6.30 -16.37
CA LEU A 168 -9.36 6.30 -15.10
C LEU A 168 -8.01 5.62 -15.30
N LEU A 169 -6.94 6.38 -15.09
CA LEU A 169 -5.57 5.90 -15.02
C LEU A 169 -5.26 5.51 -13.57
N LEU A 170 -4.74 4.31 -13.36
CA LEU A 170 -4.21 3.85 -12.08
C LEU A 170 -2.69 3.70 -12.20
N LEU A 171 -1.96 4.46 -11.37
CA LEU A 171 -0.50 4.43 -11.31
C LEU A 171 -0.06 3.84 -9.97
N PRO A 172 0.76 2.77 -9.93
CA PRO A 172 1.44 2.36 -8.71
C PRO A 172 2.21 3.53 -8.10
N ILE A 173 2.12 3.76 -6.80
CA ILE A 173 2.86 4.81 -6.09
C ILE A 173 3.22 4.32 -4.68
N HIS A 174 4.30 4.85 -4.11
CA HIS A 174 4.79 4.43 -2.79
C HIS A 174 4.96 5.62 -1.86
N ALA A 175 4.83 5.33 -0.56
CA ALA A 175 5.17 6.24 0.52
C ALA A 175 6.61 6.00 1.01
N ARG A 176 7.27 7.09 1.43
CA ARG A 176 8.55 7.03 2.14
C ARG A 176 8.33 7.08 3.64
N TYR A 177 8.99 6.18 4.35
CA TYR A 177 9.04 6.15 5.82
C TYR A 177 10.18 7.02 6.33
N GLU A 178 10.06 8.33 6.17
CA GLU A 178 11.15 9.26 6.52
C GLU A 178 11.09 9.74 7.97
N GLU A 179 9.95 9.57 8.63
CA GLU A 179 9.77 9.96 10.03
C GLU A 179 9.91 8.75 10.95
N VAL A 180 10.40 9.03 12.15
CA VAL A 180 10.49 8.09 13.25
C VAL A 180 9.88 8.74 14.48
N ASP A 181 9.06 7.98 15.21
CA ASP A 181 8.48 8.40 16.47
C ASP A 181 9.52 8.17 17.57
N THR A 182 10.03 9.26 18.11
CA THR A 182 11.05 9.25 19.17
C THR A 182 10.46 9.40 20.57
N ALA A 183 9.15 9.68 20.68
CA ALA A 183 8.50 10.02 21.93
C ALA A 183 7.74 8.84 22.53
N THR A 184 7.12 8.02 21.69
CA THR A 184 6.29 6.91 22.15
C THR A 184 7.13 5.78 22.75
N PRO A 185 6.93 5.40 24.03
CA PRO A 185 7.65 4.30 24.65
C PRO A 185 7.25 2.97 24.02
N PHE A 186 8.17 2.00 24.06
CA PHE A 186 7.88 0.68 23.50
C PHE A 186 6.76 -0.01 24.26
N SER A 187 5.79 -0.55 23.53
CA SER A 187 4.87 -1.58 24.00
C SER A 187 4.52 -2.51 22.83
N LEU A 188 4.10 -3.75 23.13
CA LEU A 188 3.65 -4.67 22.07
C LEU A 188 2.44 -4.12 21.31
N GLN A 189 1.53 -3.45 22.01
CA GLN A 189 0.40 -2.77 21.38
C GLN A 189 0.88 -1.67 20.44
N ALA A 190 1.78 -0.78 20.86
CA ALA A 190 2.28 0.29 20.00
C ALA A 190 3.08 -0.26 18.80
N PHE A 191 3.84 -1.34 19.00
CA PHE A 191 4.61 -2.00 17.95
C PHE A 191 3.74 -2.58 16.83
N PHE A 192 2.63 -3.26 17.19
CA PHE A 192 1.75 -3.89 16.20
C PHE A 192 0.56 -3.00 15.77
N GLY A 193 0.12 -2.09 16.63
CA GLY A 193 -1.05 -1.25 16.44
C GLY A 193 -0.85 -0.12 15.43
N ARG A 194 0.41 0.25 15.13
CA ARG A 194 0.76 1.33 14.19
C ARG A 194 -0.01 2.63 14.49
N GLU A 195 -0.16 2.95 15.77
CA GLU A 195 -0.98 4.07 16.25
C GLU A 195 -0.36 5.44 15.92
N SER A 196 0.95 5.47 15.62
CA SER A 196 1.66 6.68 15.18
C SER A 196 1.68 6.79 13.66
N PHE A 197 1.21 7.92 13.15
CA PHE A 197 1.15 8.21 11.71
C PHE A 197 1.46 9.68 11.43
N VAL A 198 1.97 9.93 10.24
CA VAL A 198 2.10 11.29 9.69
C VAL A 198 1.22 11.44 8.47
N ARG A 199 0.36 12.46 8.48
CA ARG A 199 -0.50 12.78 7.35
C ARG A 199 0.32 13.51 6.27
N ARG A 200 0.36 12.94 5.06
CA ARG A 200 1.06 13.52 3.90
C ARG A 200 0.10 13.64 2.73
N CYS A 201 0.22 14.73 1.96
CA CYS A 201 -0.70 15.01 0.86
C CYS A 201 0.05 15.37 -0.41
N ILE A 202 -0.47 14.94 -1.56
CA ILE A 202 -0.10 15.51 -2.85
C ILE A 202 -0.88 16.84 -2.98
N PRO A 203 -0.20 17.97 -3.24
CA PRO A 203 -0.84 19.28 -3.19
C PRO A 203 -1.73 19.54 -4.40
N ALA A 204 -1.29 19.14 -5.59
CA ALA A 204 -1.99 19.34 -6.84
C ALA A 204 -1.51 18.37 -7.91
N LEU A 205 -2.40 18.12 -8.87
CA LEU A 205 -2.18 17.37 -10.09
C LEU A 205 -2.93 18.08 -11.20
N SER A 206 -2.43 18.05 -12.42
CA SER A 206 -3.10 18.60 -13.60
C SER A 206 -3.19 17.56 -14.71
N VAL A 207 -4.30 17.59 -15.45
CA VAL A 207 -4.55 16.72 -16.60
C VAL A 207 -4.83 17.61 -17.82
N GLN A 208 -4.10 17.38 -18.90
CA GLN A 208 -4.25 18.14 -20.13
C GLN A 208 -4.12 17.26 -21.37
N ASP A 209 -4.75 17.71 -22.46
CA ASP A 209 -4.46 17.22 -23.79
C ASP A 209 -3.17 17.88 -24.29
N TRP A 210 -2.15 17.07 -24.59
CA TRP A 210 -0.86 17.56 -25.06
C TRP A 210 -0.97 18.26 -26.42
N LYS A 211 -1.91 17.84 -27.27
CA LYS A 211 -2.08 18.34 -28.63
C LYS A 211 -2.83 19.66 -28.69
N THR A 212 -3.89 19.79 -27.90
CA THR A 212 -4.75 20.99 -27.91
C THR A 212 -4.50 21.93 -26.73
N ALA A 213 -3.69 21.52 -25.75
CA ALA A 213 -3.51 22.19 -24.46
C ALA A 213 -4.81 22.37 -23.66
N ALA A 214 -5.90 21.69 -24.04
CA ALA A 214 -7.14 21.65 -23.28
C ALA A 214 -6.86 21.04 -21.90
N ARG A 215 -7.41 21.64 -20.84
CA ARG A 215 -7.21 21.18 -19.46
C ARG A 215 -8.50 20.66 -18.88
N CYS A 216 -8.40 19.59 -18.11
CA CYS A 216 -9.47 19.15 -17.24
C CYS A 216 -9.31 19.84 -15.88
N HIS A 217 -10.40 20.37 -15.33
CA HIS A 217 -10.36 20.99 -14.01
C HIS A 217 -10.21 19.90 -12.96
N THR A 218 -9.01 19.75 -12.42
CA THR A 218 -8.70 18.67 -11.50
C THR A 218 -9.19 18.98 -10.11
N LEU A 219 -10.04 18.10 -9.59
CA LEU A 219 -10.46 18.11 -8.20
C LEU A 219 -9.93 16.86 -7.50
N PRO A 220 -9.54 16.96 -6.23
CA PRO A 220 -9.48 15.77 -5.39
C PRO A 220 -10.84 15.06 -5.45
N ALA A 221 -10.86 13.72 -5.42
CA ALA A 221 -12.13 13.00 -5.38
C ALA A 221 -12.99 13.45 -4.17
N PRO A 222 -14.30 13.75 -4.35
CA PRO A 222 -15.15 14.25 -3.29
C PRO A 222 -15.59 13.17 -2.29
N MET A 223 -15.92 13.63 -1.08
CA MET A 223 -16.20 12.86 0.14
C MET A 223 -17.36 11.86 0.01
N GLY A 224 -17.11 10.61 0.39
CA GLY A 224 -18.11 9.81 1.11
C GLY A 224 -18.12 10.26 2.59
N GLN A 225 -19.29 10.41 3.18
CA GLN A 225 -19.48 10.95 4.54
C GLN A 225 -18.77 10.08 5.59
N GLU A 226 -17.74 10.63 6.25
CA GLU A 226 -16.92 9.93 7.25
C GLU A 226 -17.35 10.37 8.66
N SER A 227 -18.18 9.57 9.33
CA SER A 227 -18.44 9.71 10.77
C SER A 227 -17.29 9.06 11.54
N ARG A 228 -16.35 9.87 12.04
CA ARG A 228 -15.36 9.45 13.05
C ARG A 228 -15.74 10.06 14.40
N SER A 229 -16.56 9.34 15.17
CA SER A 229 -16.70 9.55 16.61
C SER A 229 -15.73 8.63 17.36
N PRO A 230 -15.13 9.05 18.49
CA PRO A 230 -14.04 8.32 19.16
C PRO A 230 -14.44 7.04 19.90
N SER A 231 -15.68 6.57 19.76
CA SER A 231 -16.27 5.54 20.61
C SER A 231 -16.73 4.28 19.88
N ASP A 232 -16.55 4.18 18.57
CA ASP A 232 -16.91 2.97 17.83
C ASP A 232 -15.65 2.16 17.44
N ASN A 233 -15.53 0.97 18.05
CA ASN A 233 -14.59 -0.10 17.70
C ASN A 233 -14.86 -0.74 16.33
N THR A 234 -15.30 0.06 15.36
CA THR A 234 -15.52 -0.36 13.99
C THR A 234 -14.56 0.42 13.11
N THR A 235 -13.40 -0.17 12.81
CA THR A 235 -12.47 0.30 11.77
C THR A 235 -13.18 0.22 10.41
N VAL A 236 -14.05 1.19 10.14
CA VAL A 236 -14.46 1.50 8.77
C VAL A 236 -13.38 2.43 8.23
N GLY A 237 -12.36 1.82 7.64
CA GLY A 237 -11.39 2.54 6.82
C GLY A 237 -12.15 3.38 5.80
N SER A 238 -11.97 4.69 5.85
CA SER A 238 -12.58 5.64 4.93
C SER A 238 -12.34 5.19 3.50
N SER A 239 -13.41 4.78 2.82
CA SER A 239 -13.38 4.32 1.43
C SER A 239 -13.46 5.48 0.43
N THR A 240 -13.03 6.69 0.84
CA THR A 240 -12.95 7.86 -0.04
C THR A 240 -11.49 8.07 -0.48
N PRO A 241 -11.21 8.15 -1.80
CA PRO A 241 -9.88 8.49 -2.29
C PRO A 241 -9.50 9.90 -1.84
N SER A 242 -8.57 9.99 -0.91
CA SER A 242 -8.05 11.26 -0.39
C SER A 242 -6.78 11.64 -1.17
N ASN A 243 -6.52 12.93 -1.34
CA ASN A 243 -5.20 13.40 -1.80
C ASN A 243 -4.14 13.35 -0.69
N CYS A 244 -4.56 13.00 0.52
CA CYS A 244 -3.74 12.76 1.69
C CYS A 244 -3.78 11.29 2.12
N LEU A 245 -2.68 10.79 2.66
CA LEU A 245 -2.59 9.48 3.29
C LEU A 245 -1.94 9.62 4.67
N ASP A 246 -2.44 8.84 5.63
CA ASP A 246 -1.78 8.64 6.90
C ASP A 246 -0.71 7.55 6.73
N ILE A 247 0.57 7.97 6.75
CA ILE A 247 1.71 7.06 6.59
C ILE A 247 2.13 6.60 7.98
N PRO A 248 2.17 5.29 8.26
CA PRO A 248 2.57 4.80 9.58
C PRO A 248 4.04 5.15 9.85
N VAL A 249 4.33 5.50 11.09
CA VAL A 249 5.66 5.94 11.52
C VAL A 249 6.29 4.84 12.37
N ALA A 250 7.57 4.53 12.13
CA ALA A 250 8.28 3.54 12.93
C ALA A 250 8.58 4.09 14.33
N LEU A 251 8.45 3.25 15.36
CA LEU A 251 8.81 3.63 16.73
C LEU A 251 10.32 3.45 16.95
N LEU A 252 11.04 4.51 17.28
CA LEU A 252 12.47 4.42 17.58
C LEU A 252 12.74 3.48 18.75
N SER A 253 11.85 3.51 19.75
CA SER A 253 11.90 2.65 20.94
C SER A 253 11.82 1.15 20.61
N SER A 254 11.31 0.77 19.43
CA SER A 254 11.27 -0.63 18.98
C SER A 254 12.56 -1.14 18.36
N ALA A 255 13.46 -0.25 17.92
CA ALA A 255 14.67 -0.62 17.18
C ALA A 255 15.58 -1.62 17.94
N PRO A 256 15.83 -1.47 19.26
CA PRO A 256 16.64 -2.45 20.00
C PRO A 256 16.04 -3.85 20.01
N LEU A 257 14.71 -3.95 20.13
CA LEU A 257 14.01 -5.24 20.16
C LEU A 257 14.01 -5.91 18.80
N VAL A 258 13.76 -5.15 17.72
CA VAL A 258 13.88 -5.65 16.35
C VAL A 258 15.30 -6.15 16.08
N TYR A 259 16.32 -5.38 16.48
CA TYR A 259 17.71 -5.77 16.33
C TYR A 259 18.04 -7.08 17.06
N ILE A 260 17.69 -7.18 18.35
CA ILE A 260 17.94 -8.38 19.16
C ILE A 260 17.22 -9.59 18.55
N ALA A 261 15.96 -9.43 18.11
CA ALA A 261 15.20 -10.51 17.49
C ALA A 261 15.84 -11.00 16.18
N LEU A 262 16.31 -10.09 15.33
CA LEU A 262 16.99 -10.43 14.08
C LEU A 262 18.32 -11.15 14.34
N VAL A 263 19.12 -10.68 15.30
CA VAL A 263 20.38 -11.35 15.68
C VAL A 263 20.10 -12.74 16.25
N ALA A 264 19.09 -12.87 17.10
CA ALA A 264 18.70 -14.17 17.66
C ALA A 264 18.26 -15.15 16.56
N LEU A 265 17.43 -14.71 15.61
CA LEU A 265 17.01 -15.50 14.45
C LEU A 265 18.21 -15.93 13.60
N GLN A 266 19.16 -15.04 13.37
CA GLN A 266 20.39 -15.35 12.63
C GLN A 266 21.21 -16.44 13.34
N CYS A 267 21.42 -16.29 14.66
CA CYS A 267 22.15 -17.28 15.46
C CYS A 267 21.45 -18.65 15.46
N VAL A 268 20.13 -18.68 15.65
CA VAL A 268 19.34 -19.91 15.59
C VAL A 268 19.44 -20.57 14.22
N GLY A 269 19.33 -19.78 13.14
CA GLY A 269 19.49 -20.26 11.78
C GLY A 269 20.86 -20.91 11.56
N VAL A 270 21.94 -20.27 12.03
CA VAL A 270 23.30 -20.84 11.96
C VAL A 270 23.39 -22.15 12.74
N VAL A 271 22.86 -22.23 13.95
CA VAL A 271 22.86 -23.46 14.76
C VAL A 271 22.12 -24.59 14.05
N ILE A 272 20.96 -24.33 13.46
CA ILE A 272 20.19 -25.32 12.69
C ILE A 272 21.04 -25.87 11.54
N VAL A 273 21.65 -24.99 10.73
CA VAL A 273 22.47 -25.39 9.59
C VAL A 273 23.66 -26.24 10.05
N VAL A 274 24.38 -25.81 11.08
CA VAL A 274 25.56 -26.54 11.59
C VAL A 274 25.15 -27.91 12.15
N LEU A 275 24.09 -27.99 12.94
CA LEU A 275 23.61 -29.27 13.48
C LEU A 275 23.11 -30.23 12.38
N SER A 276 22.52 -29.70 11.31
CA SER A 276 22.13 -30.50 10.14
C SER A 276 23.33 -31.06 9.38
N LEU A 277 24.43 -30.31 9.30
CA LEU A 277 25.67 -30.76 8.66
C LEU A 277 26.45 -31.76 9.52
N LEU A 278 26.42 -31.63 10.85
CA LEU A 278 27.09 -32.54 11.79
C LEU A 278 26.35 -33.87 12.01
N ARG A 279 25.11 -34.00 11.54
CA ARG A 279 24.31 -35.23 11.59
C ARG A 279 24.39 -36.07 10.31
N VAL A 280 25.20 -35.64 9.33
CA VAL A 280 25.64 -36.43 8.16
C VAL A 280 26.98 -37.06 8.50
#